data_AF-A0A7D5M6M1-F1
#
_entry.id   AF-A0A7D5M6M1-F1
#
_cell.length_a   1.000
_cell.length_b   1.000
_cell.length_c   1.000
_cell.angle_alpha   90.00
_cell.angle_beta   90.00
_cell.angle_gamma   90.00
#
_symmetry.space_group_name_H-M   'P 1'
#
loop_
_entity.id
_entity.type
_entity.pdbx_description
1 polymer ?
#
loop_
_entity_poly.entity_id
_entity_poly.type
_entity_poly.pdbx_seq_one_letter_code
_entity_poly.pdbx_strand_id
1 'polypeptide(L)' 'MTELCLNDNCYNSVHQITKTLEFLSHVDRYVEDAKKAGDSEAEKVWNTIKSDRQKHAVMLKELVVADVKNNKF' A
#
# COMPACT_ATOMS: atom_id res chain seq x y z
N MET A 1 -14.53 8.92 -19.17
CA MET A 1 -13.30 9.73 -19.17
C MET A 1 -12.51 9.33 -17.93
N THR A 2 -11.45 8.56 -18.11
CA THR A 2 -10.42 8.41 -17.07
C THR A 2 -9.72 9.75 -16.96
N GLU A 3 -10.13 10.58 -16.01
CA GLU A 3 -9.36 11.77 -15.63
C GLU A 3 -7.98 11.27 -15.22
N LEU A 4 -7.01 11.51 -16.11
CA LEU A 4 -5.62 11.24 -15.78
C LEU A 4 -5.26 12.10 -14.57
N CYS A 5 -4.42 11.53 -13.74
CA CYS A 5 -3.83 12.12 -12.56
C CYS A 5 -2.83 13.22 -13.02
N LEU A 6 -3.29 14.47 -13.15
CA LEU A 6 -2.56 15.54 -13.86
C LEU A 6 -1.56 16.33 -12.99
N ASN A 7 -1.50 16.10 -11.68
CA ASN A 7 -0.55 16.78 -10.79
C ASN A 7 0.37 15.78 -10.04
N ASP A 8 1.56 16.27 -9.65
CA ASP A 8 2.59 15.46 -9.00
C ASP A 8 2.09 14.79 -7.71
N ASN A 9 1.20 15.45 -6.97
CA ASN A 9 0.70 14.91 -5.69
C ASN A 9 -0.19 13.68 -5.90
N CYS A 10 -1.10 13.76 -6.87
CA CYS A 10 -1.88 12.62 -7.30
C CYS A 10 -0.97 11.51 -7.82
N TYR A 11 -0.03 11.85 -8.71
CA TYR A 11 0.86 10.85 -9.33
C TYR A 11 1.66 10.10 -8.27
N ASN A 12 2.23 10.84 -7.33
CA ASN A 12 2.97 10.28 -6.20
C ASN A 12 2.08 9.39 -5.33
N SER A 13 0.83 9.78 -5.07
CA SER A 13 -0.11 8.98 -4.28
C SER A 13 -0.45 7.66 -4.97
N VAL A 14 -0.82 7.69 -6.26
CA VAL A 14 -1.14 6.49 -7.05
C VAL A 14 0.07 5.58 -7.21
N HIS A 15 1.25 6.15 -7.44
CA HIS A 15 2.50 5.41 -7.53
C HIS A 15 2.83 4.68 -6.22
N GLN A 16 2.67 5.34 -5.06
CA GLN A 16 2.91 4.71 -3.76
C GLN A 16 1.85 3.66 -3.41
N ILE A 17 0.59 3.85 -3.81
CA ILE A 17 -0.44 2.80 -3.72
C ILE A 17 0.00 1.57 -4.52
N THR A 18 0.47 1.77 -5.76
CA THR A 18 0.89 0.68 -6.65
C THR A 18 2.04 -0.13 -6.04
N LYS A 19 3.10 0.54 -5.57
CA LYS A 19 4.22 -0.10 -4.85
C LYS A 19 3.77 -0.84 -3.59
N THR A 20 2.81 -0.27 -2.88
CA THR A 20 2.25 -0.91 -1.68
C THR A 20 1.49 -2.17 -2.02
N LEU A 21 0.66 -2.16 -3.06
CA LEU A 21 -0.08 -3.33 -3.52
C LEU A 21 0.84 -4.43 -4.05
N GLU A 22 1.91 -4.06 -4.76
CA GLU A 22 2.95 -5.00 -5.19
C GLU A 22 3.60 -5.69 -3.99
N PHE A 23 4.02 -4.93 -2.98
CA PHE A 23 4.54 -5.51 -1.74
C PHE A 23 3.51 -6.43 -1.07
N LEU A 24 2.25 -6.00 -0.94
CA LEU A 24 1.19 -6.78 -0.29
C LEU A 24 0.88 -8.08 -1.03
N SER A 25 1.12 -8.13 -2.35
CA SER A 25 0.99 -9.37 -3.13
C SER A 25 2.10 -10.40 -2.85
N HIS A 26 3.16 -10.00 -2.14
CA HIS A 26 4.33 -10.84 -1.87
C HIS A 26 4.55 -11.13 -0.38
N VAL A 27 4.12 -10.22 0.50
CA VAL A 27 4.43 -10.29 1.94
C VAL A 27 3.95 -11.57 2.63
N ASP A 28 2.87 -12.19 2.15
CA ASP A 28 2.39 -13.46 2.69
C ASP A 28 3.44 -14.59 2.57
N ARG A 29 4.23 -14.58 1.49
CA ARG A 29 5.35 -15.52 1.34
C ARG A 29 6.45 -15.26 2.38
N TYR A 30 6.73 -14.01 2.72
CA TYR A 30 7.73 -13.67 3.74
C TYR A 30 7.28 -14.10 5.14
N VAL A 31 5.98 -13.94 5.44
CA VAL A 31 5.38 -14.45 6.68
C VAL A 31 5.47 -15.97 6.74
N GLU A 32 5.17 -16.67 5.64
CA GLU A 32 5.31 -18.13 5.56
C GLU A 32 6.75 -18.61 5.73
N ASP A 33 7.72 -17.92 5.14
CA ASP A 33 9.12 -18.27 5.26
C ASP A 33 9.62 -18.10 6.70
N ALA A 34 9.22 -17.02 7.40
CA ALA A 34 9.49 -16.84 8.82
C ALA A 34 8.88 -17.95 9.69
N LYS A 35 7.62 -18.35 9.40
CA LYS A 35 6.96 -19.48 10.06
C LYS A 35 7.71 -20.79 9.86
N LYS A 36 8.13 -21.09 8.63
CA LYS A 36 8.90 -22.31 8.30
C LYS A 36 10.26 -22.33 9.00
N ALA A 37 10.88 -21.17 9.20
CA ALA A 37 12.13 -21.03 9.93
C ALA A 37 11.97 -21.10 11.46
N GLY A 38 10.72 -21.08 11.99
CA GLY A 38 10.46 -21.00 13.42
C GLY A 38 10.85 -19.66 14.05
N ASP A 39 11.00 -18.60 13.25
CA ASP A 39 11.38 -17.27 13.72
C ASP A 39 10.12 -16.43 14.00
N SER A 40 9.63 -16.54 15.23
CA SER A 40 8.41 -15.86 15.68
C SER A 40 8.54 -14.33 15.69
N GLU A 41 9.76 -13.79 15.89
CA GLU A 41 9.96 -12.34 15.89
C GLU A 41 9.90 -11.81 14.45
N ALA A 42 10.55 -12.49 13.51
CA ALA A 42 10.42 -12.14 12.10
C ALA A 42 8.98 -12.24 11.61
N GLU A 43 8.24 -13.30 11.99
CA GLU A 43 6.81 -13.43 11.67
C GLU A 43 6.01 -12.22 12.18
N LYS A 44 6.21 -11.83 13.44
CA LYS A 44 5.52 -10.70 14.06
C LYS A 44 5.84 -9.38 13.36
N VAL A 45 7.11 -9.15 13.01
CA VAL A 45 7.54 -7.96 12.28
C VAL A 45 6.89 -7.91 10.89
N TRP A 46 6.90 -9.00 10.13
CA TRP A 46 6.27 -9.05 8.80
C TRP A 46 4.77 -8.80 8.86
N ASN A 47 4.07 -9.39 9.82
CA ASN A 47 2.64 -9.13 10.03
C ASN A 47 2.36 -7.67 10.39
N THR A 48 3.22 -7.05 11.19
CA THR A 48 3.12 -5.62 11.54
C THR A 48 3.29 -4.75 10.29
N ILE A 49 4.34 -4.98 9.51
CA ILE A 49 4.61 -4.25 8.26
C ILE A 49 3.45 -4.41 7.27
N LYS A 50 2.90 -5.63 7.13
CA LYS A 50 1.72 -5.89 6.29
C LYS A 50 0.53 -5.03 6.70
N SER A 51 0.19 -5.04 7.99
CA SER A 51 -0.94 -4.27 8.53
C SER A 51 -0.78 -2.77 8.29
N ASP A 52 0.41 -2.23 8.57
CA ASP A 52 0.65 -0.80 8.40
C ASP A 52 0.64 -0.37 6.92
N ARG A 53 1.19 -1.19 6.02
CA ARG A 53 1.11 -0.94 4.59
C ARG A 53 -0.33 -1.01 4.05
N GLN A 54 -1.17 -1.90 4.57
CA GLN A 54 -2.60 -1.90 4.24
C GLN A 54 -3.27 -0.58 4.66
N LYS A 55 -2.99 -0.07 5.86
CA LYS A 55 -3.50 1.23 6.32
C LYS A 55 -3.03 2.37 5.42
N HIS A 56 -1.73 2.40 5.07
CA HIS A 56 -1.19 3.42 4.17
C HIS A 56 -1.87 3.41 2.80
N ALA A 57 -2.14 2.24 2.21
CA ALA A 57 -2.84 2.14 0.94
C ALA A 57 -4.27 2.69 1.01
N VAL A 58 -4.99 2.44 2.12
CA VAL A 58 -6.33 2.98 2.35
C VAL A 58 -6.28 4.51 2.47
N MET A 59 -5.38 5.06 3.27
CA MET A 59 -5.23 6.51 3.44
C MET A 59 -4.92 7.23 2.11
N LEU A 60 -4.00 6.68 1.31
CA LEU A 60 -3.66 7.26 0.01
C LEU A 60 -4.84 7.15 -0.97
N LYS A 61 -5.59 6.05 -0.95
CA LYS A 61 -6.79 5.89 -1.76
C LYS A 61 -7.85 6.93 -1.39
N GLU A 62 -8.06 7.17 -0.10
CA GLU A 62 -8.98 8.19 0.39
C GLU A 62 -8.55 9.60 -0.05
N LEU A 63 -7.26 9.90 0.02
CA LEU A 63 -6.68 11.16 -0.48
C LEU A 63 -6.98 11.35 -1.97
N VAL A 64 -6.68 10.34 -2.79
CA VAL A 64 -6.96 10.36 -4.24
C VAL A 64 -8.45 10.56 -4.52
N VAL A 65 -9.33 9.83 -3.83
CA VAL A 65 -10.79 9.97 -3.99
C VAL A 65 -11.26 11.38 -3.59
N ALA A 66 -10.71 11.95 -2.52
CA ALA A 66 -11.05 13.30 -2.10
C ALA A 66 -10.60 14.34 -3.12
N ASP A 67 -9.41 14.22 -3.69
CA ASP A 67 -8.92 15.13 -4.71
C ASP A 67 -9.78 15.06 -5.99
N VAL A 68 -10.26 13.86 -6.39
CA VAL A 68 -11.16 13.69 -7.56
C VAL A 68 -12.48 14.41 -7.31
N LYS A 69 -13.07 14.20 -6.14
CA LYS A 69 -14.35 14.85 -5.76
C LYS A 69 -14.25 16.37 -5.70
N ASN A 70 -13.07 16.90 -5.39
CA ASN A 70 -12.84 18.34 -5.25
C ASN A 70 -12.39 19.02 -6.56
N ASN A 71 -12.43 18.32 -7.72
CA ASN A 71 -11.92 18.81 -9.01
C ASN A 71 -10.49 19.37 -8.90
N LYS A 72 -9.65 18.75 -8.08
CA LYS A 72 -8.21 19.08 -7.98
C LYS A 72 -7.36 18.26 -8.96
N PHE A 73 -8.02 17.55 -9.88
CA PHE A 73 -7.45 16.77 -10.96
C PHE A 73 -7.40 17.61 -12.23
#